data_AF-A0A7K1B4V1-F1
#
_entry.id   AF-A0A7K1B4V1-F1
#
_cell.length_a   1.000
_cell.length_b   1.000
_cell.length_c   1.000
_cell.angle_alpha   90.00
_cell.angle_beta   90.00
_cell.angle_gamma   90.00
#
_symmetry.space_group_name_H-M   'P 1'
#
loop_
_entity.id
_entity.type
_entity.pdbx_description
1 polymer ?
#
loop_
_entity_poly.entity_id
_entity_poly.type
_entity_poly.pdbx_seq_one_letter_code
_entity_poly.pdbx_strand_id
1 'polypeptide(L)' 'MSVREGLLALLTAGPKHGYQLRQEFESATAGVWPL' A
#
# COMPACT_ATOMS: atom_id res chain seq x y z
N MET A 1 7.27 3.05 10.51
CA MET A 1 6.74 3.53 9.22
C MET A 1 5.29 3.95 9.40
N SER A 2 4.84 5.03 8.74
CA SER A 2 3.44 5.50 8.81
C SER A 2 2.64 4.96 7.61
N VAL A 3 1.30 4.77 7.77
CA VAL A 3 0.38 4.27 6.72
C VAL A 3 0.54 5.10 5.44
N ARG A 4 0.58 6.43 5.62
CA ARG A 4 0.74 7.41 4.55
C ARG A 4 1.99 7.15 3.73
N GLU A 5 3.12 6.93 4.40
CA GLU A 5 4.41 6.74 3.71
C GLU A 5 4.43 5.43 2.92
N GLY A 6 3.80 4.36 3.42
CA GLY A 6 3.67 3.10 2.69
C GLY A 6 2.79 3.23 1.44
N LEU A 7 1.66 3.92 1.53
CA LEU A 7 0.80 4.20 0.36
C LEU A 7 1.49 5.10 -0.66
N LEU A 8 2.20 6.14 -0.21
CA LEU A 8 2.97 7.02 -1.09
C LEU A 8 4.07 6.25 -1.82
N ALA A 9 4.80 5.38 -1.13
CA ALA A 9 5.82 4.53 -1.74
C ALA A 9 5.23 3.66 -2.86
N LEU A 10 4.06 3.05 -2.66
CA LEU A 10 3.39 2.25 -3.69
C LEU A 10 2.95 3.06 -4.91
N LEU A 11 2.57 4.33 -4.70
CA LEU A 11 2.17 5.27 -5.75
C LEU A 11 3.35 5.85 -6.55
N THR A 12 4.59 5.77 -6.03
CA THR A 12 5.77 6.23 -6.79
C THR A 12 5.99 5.45 -8.08
N ALA A 13 5.54 4.19 -8.14
CA ALA A 13 5.60 3.36 -9.35
C ALA A 13 4.56 3.76 -10.42
N GLY A 14 3.61 4.63 -10.09
CA GLY A 14 2.55 5.09 -11.00
C GLY A 14 1.15 4.99 -10.40
N PRO A 15 0.14 5.51 -11.13
CA PRO A 15 -1.25 5.45 -10.70
C PRO A 15 -1.75 4.01 -10.61
N LYS A 16 -2.39 3.67 -9.50
CA LYS A 16 -2.96 2.35 -9.21
C LYS A 16 -4.40 2.49 -8.75
N HIS A 17 -5.23 1.50 -9.04
CA HIS A 17 -6.56 1.42 -8.45
C HIS A 17 -6.46 1.19 -6.94
N GLY A 18 -7.41 1.73 -6.17
CA GLY A 18 -7.44 1.61 -4.71
C GLY A 18 -7.40 0.16 -4.22
N TYR A 19 -8.09 -0.75 -4.90
CA TYR A 19 -8.07 -2.18 -4.58
C TYR A 19 -6.68 -2.82 -4.75
N GLN A 20 -5.97 -2.47 -5.84
CA GLN A 20 -4.62 -2.96 -6.09
C GLN A 20 -3.62 -2.41 -5.05
N LEU A 21 -3.74 -1.11 -4.73
CA LEU A 21 -2.96 -0.48 -3.67
C LEU A 21 -3.14 -1.16 -2.32
N ARG A 22 -4.38 -1.48 -1.95
CA ARG A 22 -4.71 -2.19 -0.72
C ARG A 22 -4.04 -3.57 -0.68
N GLN A 23 -4.18 -4.35 -1.75
CA GLN A 23 -3.59 -5.69 -1.83
C GLN A 23 -2.06 -5.67 -1.77
N GLU A 24 -1.41 -4.73 -2.48
CA GLU A 24 0.04 -4.56 -2.44
C GLU A 24 0.52 -4.07 -1.08
N PHE A 25 -0.23 -3.18 -0.42
CA PHE A 25 0.07 -2.70 0.92
C PHE A 25 -0.04 -3.81 1.97
N GLU A 26 -1.13 -4.59 1.95
CA GLU A 26 -1.31 -5.75 2.82
C GLU A 26 -0.20 -6.78 2.60
N SER A 27 0.15 -7.06 1.35
CA SER A 27 1.27 -7.96 1.00
C SER A 27 2.61 -7.45 1.55
N ALA A 28 2.91 -6.15 1.35
CA ALA A 28 4.15 -5.53 1.83
C ALA A 28 4.23 -5.43 3.36
N THR A 29 3.08 -5.41 4.05
CA THR A 29 3.00 -5.35 5.52
C THR A 29 2.76 -6.72 6.16
N ALA A 30 2.85 -7.81 5.39
CA ALA A 30 2.57 -9.17 5.83
C ALA A 30 1.17 -9.33 6.47
N GLY A 31 0.20 -8.52 6.04
CA GLY A 31 -1.19 -8.53 6.52
C GLY A 31 -1.35 -8.00 7.95
N VAL A 32 -0.31 -7.45 8.58
CA VAL A 32 -0.40 -6.94 9.96
C VAL A 32 -1.26 -5.67 10.03
N TRP A 33 -1.40 -4.94 8.92
CA TRP A 33 -2.18 -3.72 8.82
C TRP A 33 -3.32 -3.88 7.80
N PRO A 34 -4.53 -4.25 8.26
CA PRO A 34 -5.70 -4.32 7.38
C PRO A 34 -6.14 -2.88 7.02
N LEU A 35 -6.12 -2.56 5.72
CA LEU A 35 -6.63 -1.31 5.16
C LEU A 35 -7.96 -1.52 4.41
#